data_AF-A0A814NJD9-F1
#
_entry.id   AF-A0A814NJD9-F1
#
_cell.length_a   1.000
_cell.length_b   1.000
_cell.length_c   1.000
_cell.angle_alpha   90.00
_cell.angle_beta   90.00
_cell.angle_gamma   90.00
#
_symmetry.space_group_name_H-M   'P 1'
#
loop_
_entity.id
_entity.type
_entity.pdbx_description
1 polymer ?
#
loop_
_entity_poly.entity_id
_entity_poly.type
_entity_poly.pdbx_seq_one_letter_code
_entity_poly.pdbx_strand_id
1 'polypeptide(L)'
;MTSVTKHCVYKWSPQTNITTVAAGREFGQGSGSDSLNSPEGIYVDNTSGTVYVADYANHRIQKWLKNALNGTTVAGFSTGDQGSDAESLSYPTTIWVDDETQVVYVADSDNNRIQRWLPNAFMGDTVAGGTGMDIKI
;
A
#
# COMPACT_ATOMS: atom_id res chain seq x y z
N MET A 1 -3.00 -29.46 -9.17
CA MET A 1 -2.98 -28.42 -8.13
C MET A 1 -3.47 -27.14 -8.77
N THR A 2 -4.69 -26.70 -8.45
CA THR A 2 -5.13 -25.36 -8.85
C THR A 2 -4.22 -24.37 -8.13
N SER A 3 -3.42 -23.62 -8.88
CA SER A 3 -2.64 -22.53 -8.33
C SER A 3 -3.63 -21.48 -7.84
N VAL A 4 -3.99 -21.54 -6.56
CA VAL A 4 -4.70 -20.45 -5.91
C VAL A 4 -3.73 -19.27 -5.89
N THR A 5 -4.08 -18.19 -6.58
CA THR A 5 -3.30 -16.96 -6.51
C THR A 5 -3.31 -16.47 -5.06
N LYS A 6 -2.10 -16.29 -4.52
CA LYS A 6 -1.89 -15.85 -3.14
C LYS A 6 -1.73 -14.34 -3.17
N HIS A 7 -2.73 -13.62 -2.69
CA HIS A 7 -2.70 -12.15 -2.61
C HIS A 7 -2.29 -11.74 -1.18
N CYS A 8 -1.06 -12.09 -0.80
CA CYS A 8 -0.52 -11.78 0.52
C CYS A 8 0.99 -11.57 0.47
N VAL A 9 1.49 -10.87 1.49
CA VAL A 9 2.93 -10.67 1.71
C VAL A 9 3.40 -11.70 2.71
N TYR A 10 4.51 -12.38 2.40
CA TYR A 10 5.11 -13.38 3.27
C TYR A 10 6.37 -12.85 3.94
N LYS A 11 6.51 -13.16 5.23
CA LYS A 11 7.77 -13.06 5.96
C LYS A 11 8.39 -14.44 6.08
N TRP A 12 9.63 -14.57 5.64
CA TRP A 12 10.41 -15.80 5.77
C TRP A 12 11.54 -15.63 6.80
N SER A 13 11.77 -16.67 7.59
CA SER A 13 12.83 -16.75 8.60
C SER A 13 13.90 -17.76 8.16
N PRO A 14 15.11 -17.35 7.78
CA PRO A 14 16.19 -18.28 7.40
C PRO A 14 16.62 -19.19 8.55
N GLN A 15 16.51 -18.72 9.80
CA GLN A 15 16.96 -19.49 10.97
C GLN A 15 16.03 -20.66 11.29
N THR A 16 14.74 -20.52 11.00
CA THR A 16 13.72 -21.53 11.34
C THR A 16 13.10 -22.20 10.12
N ASN A 17 13.39 -21.72 8.91
CA ASN A 17 12.70 -22.10 7.66
C ASN A 17 11.16 -21.96 7.73
N ILE A 18 10.67 -21.06 8.57
CA ILE A 18 9.23 -20.77 8.71
C ILE A 18 8.85 -19.58 7.84
N THR A 19 7.71 -19.69 7.17
CA THR A 19 7.05 -18.60 6.43
C THR A 19 5.73 -18.25 7.12
N THR A 20 5.50 -16.97 7.39
CA THR A 20 4.27 -16.44 7.97
C THR A 20 3.68 -15.34 7.10
N VAL A 21 2.36 -15.17 7.11
CA VAL A 21 1.72 -14.02 6.43
C VAL A 21 2.01 -12.75 7.23
N ALA A 22 2.54 -11.73 6.54
CA ALA A 22 2.85 -10.42 7.08
C ALA A 22 1.76 -9.38 6.75
N ALA A 23 1.02 -9.58 5.64
CA ALA A 23 -0.14 -8.78 5.25
C ALA A 23 -1.07 -9.57 4.32
N GLY A 24 -2.38 -9.33 4.40
CA GLY A 24 -3.41 -10.03 3.63
C GLY A 24 -3.79 -11.41 4.19
N ARG A 25 -4.51 -12.20 3.37
CA ARG A 25 -4.87 -13.59 3.66
C ARG A 25 -4.23 -14.52 2.65
N GLU A 26 -3.87 -15.72 3.10
CA GLU A 26 -3.18 -16.71 2.27
C GLU A 26 -4.02 -17.19 1.08
N PHE A 27 -5.35 -17.12 1.19
CA PHE A 27 -6.26 -17.57 0.14
C PHE A 27 -7.26 -16.48 -0.23
N GLY A 28 -7.35 -16.21 -1.53
CA GLY A 28 -8.33 -15.29 -2.11
C GLY A 28 -7.86 -13.84 -2.21
N GLN A 29 -8.26 -13.18 -3.29
CA GLN A 29 -8.24 -11.72 -3.40
C GLN A 29 -9.43 -11.12 -2.62
N GLY A 30 -9.28 -9.90 -2.13
CA GLY A 30 -10.39 -9.18 -1.51
C GLY A 30 -10.06 -7.72 -1.26
N SER A 31 -11.09 -6.94 -0.95
CA SER A 31 -11.01 -5.51 -0.64
C SER A 31 -11.26 -5.21 0.85
N GLY A 32 -11.47 -6.24 1.67
CA GLY A 32 -11.60 -6.11 3.12
C GLY A 32 -10.29 -5.63 3.76
N SER A 33 -10.35 -5.17 5.01
CA SER A 33 -9.16 -4.72 5.76
C SER A 33 -8.13 -5.83 5.97
N ASP A 34 -8.55 -7.07 5.92
CA ASP A 34 -7.78 -8.31 6.10
C ASP A 34 -7.22 -8.88 4.79
N SER A 35 -7.60 -8.35 3.63
CA SER A 35 -7.29 -8.91 2.32
C SER A 35 -6.61 -7.90 1.40
N LEU A 36 -5.94 -8.43 0.38
CA LEU A 36 -5.27 -7.66 -0.66
C LEU A 36 -5.75 -8.16 -2.02
N ASN A 37 -5.50 -7.35 -3.05
CA ASN A 37 -5.76 -7.67 -4.43
C ASN A 37 -4.56 -7.26 -5.30
N SER A 38 -3.90 -8.28 -5.83
CA SER A 38 -2.69 -8.20 -6.66
C SER A 38 -1.61 -7.25 -6.11
N PRO A 39 -1.14 -7.41 -4.85
CA PRO A 39 -0.19 -6.47 -4.27
C PRO A 39 1.15 -6.44 -5.04
N GLU A 40 1.70 -5.25 -5.30
CA GLU A 40 2.93 -5.08 -6.11
C GLU A 40 4.13 -4.56 -5.32
N GLY A 41 3.93 -3.51 -4.54
CA GLY A 41 4.99 -2.84 -3.77
C GLY A 41 4.88 -3.13 -2.28
N ILE A 42 6.03 -3.24 -1.60
CA ILE A 42 6.10 -3.36 -0.16
C ILE A 42 7.15 -2.43 0.43
N TYR A 43 6.87 -1.90 1.62
CA TYR A 43 7.86 -1.24 2.46
C TYR A 43 7.73 -1.78 3.89
N VAL A 44 8.86 -2.01 4.57
CA VAL A 44 8.88 -2.49 5.95
C VAL A 44 9.61 -1.48 6.80
N ASP A 45 8.91 -0.92 7.78
CA ASP A 45 9.50 -0.06 8.80
C ASP A 45 10.44 -0.90 9.65
N ASN A 46 11.72 -0.54 9.66
CA ASN A 46 12.75 -1.36 10.31
C ASN A 46 12.71 -1.29 11.83
N THR A 47 12.09 -0.25 12.39
CA THR A 47 12.00 -0.01 13.83
C THR A 47 10.81 -0.74 14.44
N SER A 48 9.64 -0.66 13.79
CA SER A 48 8.38 -1.21 14.29
C SER A 48 8.06 -2.59 13.69
N GLY A 49 8.61 -2.91 12.53
CA GLY A 49 8.23 -4.07 11.73
C GLY A 49 6.85 -3.93 11.09
N THR A 50 6.34 -2.69 10.99
CA THR A 50 5.10 -2.37 10.25
C THR A 50 5.33 -2.59 8.76
N VAL A 51 4.36 -3.20 8.09
CA VAL A 51 4.39 -3.47 6.65
C VAL A 51 3.40 -2.56 5.94
N TYR A 52 3.88 -1.87 4.91
CA TYR A 52 3.06 -1.10 3.99
C TYR A 52 3.02 -1.84 2.66
N VAL A 53 1.84 -1.94 2.06
CA VAL A 53 1.61 -2.71 0.84
C VAL A 53 0.83 -1.87 -0.16
N ALA A 54 1.31 -1.86 -1.41
CA ALA A 54 0.60 -1.25 -2.52
C ALA A 54 -0.44 -2.28 -2.96
N ASP A 55 -1.67 -2.07 -2.51
CA ASP A 55 -2.81 -2.93 -2.80
C ASP A 55 -3.35 -2.54 -4.19
N TYR A 56 -2.54 -2.85 -5.20
CA TYR A 56 -2.59 -2.32 -6.57
C TYR A 56 -3.99 -2.34 -7.18
N ALA A 57 -4.66 -3.49 -7.16
CA ALA A 57 -5.98 -3.65 -7.77
C ALA A 57 -7.13 -3.21 -6.86
N ASN A 58 -6.82 -2.76 -5.64
CA ASN A 58 -7.76 -2.04 -4.76
C ASN A 58 -7.39 -0.55 -4.65
N HIS A 59 -6.49 -0.03 -5.49
CA HIS A 59 -6.23 1.41 -5.61
C HIS A 59 -5.93 2.12 -4.29
N ARG A 60 -5.20 1.45 -3.39
CA ARG A 60 -4.94 1.96 -2.04
C ARG A 60 -3.59 1.50 -1.51
N ILE A 61 -3.08 2.21 -0.51
CA ILE A 61 -1.95 1.76 0.30
C ILE A 61 -2.46 1.30 1.65
N GLN A 62 -2.08 0.09 2.03
CA GLN A 62 -2.49 -0.51 3.28
C GLN A 62 -1.30 -0.66 4.23
N LYS A 63 -1.51 -0.33 5.50
CA LYS A 63 -0.56 -0.47 6.62
C LYS A 63 -0.99 -1.62 7.53
N TRP A 64 -0.11 -2.58 7.76
CA TRP A 64 -0.23 -3.65 8.76
C TRP A 64 0.79 -3.45 9.86
N LEU A 65 0.33 -3.28 11.09
CA LEU A 65 1.22 -3.40 12.25
C LEU A 65 1.75 -4.83 12.35
N LYS A 66 2.92 -4.98 12.97
CA LYS A 66 3.53 -6.30 13.19
C LYS A 66 2.52 -7.26 13.85
N ASN A 67 2.29 -8.40 13.21
CA ASN A 67 1.34 -9.45 13.64
C ASN A 67 -0.16 -9.04 13.62
N ALA A 68 -0.53 -7.91 13.01
CA ALA A 68 -1.93 -7.53 12.87
C ALA A 68 -2.68 -8.46 11.91
N LEU A 69 -3.95 -8.73 12.21
CA LEU A 69 -4.84 -9.51 11.34
C LEU A 69 -5.51 -8.64 10.26
N ASN A 70 -5.58 -7.33 10.48
CA ASN A 70 -6.19 -6.35 9.59
C ASN A 70 -5.22 -5.21 9.35
N GLY A 71 -5.26 -4.67 8.14
CA GLY A 71 -4.57 -3.47 7.73
C GLY A 71 -5.48 -2.26 7.83
N THR A 72 -4.87 -1.09 7.72
CA THR A 72 -5.54 0.21 7.68
C THR A 72 -5.12 0.92 6.41
N THR A 73 -6.08 1.50 5.70
CA THR A 73 -5.79 2.33 4.53
C THR A 73 -5.12 3.62 4.98
N VAL A 74 -3.96 3.93 4.39
CA VAL A 74 -3.17 5.14 4.70
C VAL A 74 -3.01 6.09 3.51
N ALA A 75 -3.40 5.64 2.31
CA ALA A 75 -3.52 6.46 1.12
C ALA A 75 -4.54 5.83 0.15
N GLY A 76 -5.32 6.68 -0.54
CA GLY A 76 -6.48 6.24 -1.34
C GLY A 76 -7.74 5.98 -0.49
N PHE A 77 -8.86 5.70 -1.16
CA PHE A 77 -10.11 5.37 -0.48
C PHE A 77 -10.07 3.96 0.14
N SER A 78 -10.66 3.80 1.33
CA SER A 78 -10.76 2.48 1.98
C SER A 78 -11.65 1.51 1.22
N THR A 79 -12.62 2.02 0.46
CA THR A 79 -13.46 1.26 -0.48
C THR A 79 -12.67 0.70 -1.66
N GLY A 80 -11.50 1.27 -1.94
CA GLY A 80 -10.66 0.93 -3.07
C GLY A 80 -11.16 1.49 -4.40
N ASP A 81 -11.94 2.57 -4.38
CA ASP A 81 -12.39 3.25 -5.60
C ASP A 81 -11.19 3.90 -6.30
N GLN A 82 -11.07 3.64 -7.60
CA GLN A 82 -10.06 4.25 -8.48
C GLN A 82 -10.37 5.73 -8.72
N GLY A 83 -9.35 6.58 -8.81
CA GLY A 83 -9.53 7.96 -9.25
C GLY A 83 -8.23 8.72 -9.48
N SER A 84 -8.36 9.98 -9.89
CA SER A 84 -7.26 10.92 -10.14
C SER A 84 -7.27 12.14 -9.21
N ASP A 85 -8.27 12.27 -8.36
CA ASP A 85 -8.36 13.30 -7.32
C ASP A 85 -7.28 13.10 -6.24
N ALA A 86 -7.08 14.08 -5.36
CA ALA A 86 -6.05 14.05 -4.33
C ALA A 86 -6.30 12.95 -3.27
N GLU A 87 -7.55 12.56 -3.08
CA GLU A 87 -8.02 11.52 -2.15
C GLU A 87 -7.86 10.10 -2.70
N SER A 88 -7.64 9.98 -4.01
CA SER A 88 -7.71 8.72 -4.74
C SER A 88 -6.38 8.36 -5.38
N LEU A 89 -6.22 7.06 -5.64
CA LEU A 89 -5.09 6.51 -6.39
C LEU A 89 -5.63 5.72 -7.59
N SER A 90 -4.74 5.46 -8.53
CA SER A 90 -4.97 4.66 -9.71
C SER A 90 -3.77 3.72 -9.89
N TYR A 91 -4.03 2.44 -9.63
CA TYR A 91 -3.05 1.35 -9.75
C TYR A 91 -1.67 1.66 -9.11
N PRO A 92 -1.60 1.90 -7.79
CA PRO A 92 -0.34 2.23 -7.15
C PRO A 92 0.61 1.04 -7.16
N THR A 93 1.89 1.27 -7.51
CA THR A 93 2.86 0.17 -7.73
C THR A 93 3.95 0.08 -6.68
N THR A 94 4.53 1.21 -6.26
CA THR A 94 5.62 1.25 -5.28
C THR A 94 5.37 2.26 -4.18
N ILE A 95 6.00 2.02 -3.03
CA ILE A 95 5.87 2.81 -1.81
C ILE A 95 7.25 3.07 -1.23
N TRP A 96 7.45 4.29 -0.73
CA TRP A 96 8.51 4.60 0.22
C TRP A 96 7.91 5.29 1.44
N VAL A 97 8.38 4.95 2.63
CA VAL A 97 7.89 5.55 3.89
C VAL A 97 9.08 6.11 4.65
N ASP A 98 8.92 7.31 5.17
CA ASP A 98 9.83 7.86 6.16
C ASP A 98 9.53 7.21 7.52
N ASP A 99 10.44 6.39 8.05
CA ASP A 99 10.22 5.66 9.31
C ASP A 99 10.05 6.60 10.52
N GLU A 100 10.65 7.80 10.51
CA GLU A 100 10.55 8.74 11.64
C GLU A 100 9.24 9.53 11.60
N THR A 101 8.88 10.04 10.43
CA THR A 101 7.70 10.91 10.27
C THR A 101 6.44 10.15 9.87
N GLN A 102 6.59 8.89 9.43
CA GLN A 102 5.54 8.02 8.88
C GLN A 102 4.84 8.60 7.63
N VAL A 103 5.50 9.54 6.94
CA VAL A 103 5.02 10.08 5.66
C VAL A 103 5.20 9.04 4.56
N VAL A 104 4.14 8.82 3.77
CA VAL A 104 4.10 7.82 2.71
C VAL A 104 4.23 8.51 1.35
N TYR A 105 5.13 8.00 0.51
CA TYR A 105 5.25 8.39 -0.89
C TYR A 105 4.82 7.22 -1.77
N VAL A 106 3.95 7.50 -2.73
CA VAL A 106 3.29 6.50 -3.57
C VAL A 106 3.53 6.81 -5.03
N ALA A 107 3.97 5.82 -5.79
CA ALA A 107 3.89 5.87 -7.25
C ALA A 107 2.45 5.55 -7.66
N ASP A 108 1.69 6.60 -7.95
CA ASP A 108 0.31 6.56 -8.42
C ASP A 108 0.32 6.41 -9.96
N SER A 109 0.66 5.19 -10.39
CA SER A 109 1.24 4.92 -11.71
C SER A 109 0.36 5.31 -12.88
N ASP A 110 -0.93 4.98 -12.84
CA ASP A 110 -1.84 5.31 -13.94
C ASP A 110 -2.18 6.80 -14.00
N ASN A 111 -2.00 7.51 -12.88
CA ASN A 111 -2.07 8.97 -12.82
C ASN A 111 -0.73 9.64 -13.17
N ASN A 112 0.32 8.88 -13.48
CA ASN A 112 1.65 9.36 -13.85
C ASN A 112 2.24 10.38 -12.85
N ARG A 113 2.01 10.15 -11.55
CA ARG A 113 2.45 11.06 -10.48
C ARG A 113 3.00 10.32 -9.26
N ILE A 114 3.77 11.07 -8.46
CA ILE A 114 4.17 10.68 -7.12
C ILE A 114 3.35 11.49 -6.12
N GLN A 115 2.60 10.81 -5.26
CA GLN A 115 1.85 11.45 -4.19
C GLN A 115 2.55 11.27 -2.84
N ARG A 116 2.54 12.33 -2.03
CA ARG A 116 2.97 12.34 -0.63
C ARG A 116 1.75 12.41 0.27
N TRP A 117 1.65 11.50 1.23
CA TRP A 117 0.56 11.41 2.19
C TRP A 117 1.12 11.55 3.61
N LEU A 118 0.63 12.56 4.34
CA LEU A 118 0.96 12.72 5.75
C LEU A 118 0.20 11.69 6.60
N PRO A 119 0.70 11.33 7.80
CA PRO A 119 -0.02 10.42 8.69
C PRO A 119 -1.45 10.90 8.97
N ASN A 120 -2.43 10.01 8.74
CA ASN A 120 -3.87 10.28 8.91
C ASN A 120 -4.44 11.35 7.97
N ALA A 121 -3.71 11.76 6.93
CA ALA A 121 -4.26 12.66 5.92
C ALA A 121 -5.38 11.97 5.13
N PHE A 122 -6.39 12.76 4.76
CA PHE A 122 -7.48 12.29 3.89
C PHE A 122 -7.13 12.38 2.40
N MET A 123 -6.14 13.22 2.04
CA MET A 123 -5.71 13.46 0.67
C MET A 123 -4.18 13.54 0.60
N GLY A 124 -3.61 13.27 -0.58
CA GLY A 124 -2.19 13.41 -0.86
C GLY A 124 -1.84 14.68 -1.61
N ASP A 125 -0.57 15.07 -1.50
CA ASP A 125 0.04 16.13 -2.30
C ASP A 125 0.80 15.52 -3.48
N THR A 126 0.58 16.02 -4.69
CA THR A 126 1.45 15.64 -5.81
C THR A 126 2.81 16.32 -5.67
N VAL A 127 3.87 15.54 -5.57
CA VAL A 127 5.24 16.05 -5.36
C VAL A 127 6.15 15.88 -6.58
N ALA A 128 5.76 15.04 -7.54
CA ALA A 128 6.45 14.90 -8.83
C ALA A 128 5.49 14.28 -9.87
N GLY A 129 5.75 14.53 -11.17
CA GLY A 129 4.94 14.01 -12.27
C GLY A 129 3.72 14.87 -12.61
N GLY A 130 2.78 14.31 -13.40
CA GLY A 130 1.62 15.00 -13.96
C GLY A 130 0.70 15.66 -12.93
N THR A 131 -0.17 16.55 -13.39
CA THR A 131 -0.74 17.59 -12.53
C THR A 131 -1.70 17.03 -11.48
N GLY A 132 -1.30 17.06 -10.21
CA GLY A 132 -2.22 17.31 -9.09
C GLY A 132 -2.88 18.71 -9.15
N MET A 133 -3.27 19.14 -10.36
CA MET A 133 -3.40 20.51 -10.88
C MET A 133 -2.09 21.35 -10.86
N ASP A 134 -1.80 22.03 -11.98
CA ASP A 134 -0.58 22.82 -12.28
C ASP A 134 0.12 23.45 -11.06
N ILE A 135 1.36 23.02 -10.77
CA ILE A 135 2.31 23.90 -10.07
C ILE A 135 2.68 25.02 -11.05
N LYS A 136 2.02 26.17 -10.91
CA LYS A 136 2.55 27.44 -11.42
C LYS A 136 3.68 27.88 -10.50
N ILE A 137 4.91 27.63 -10.94
CA ILE A 137 6.10 28.38 -10.49
C ILE A 137 6.03 29.82 -10.96
#